data_AF-A0A520JAC9-F1
#
_entry.id   AF-A0A520JAC9-F1
#
_cell.length_a   1.000
_cell.length_b   1.000
_cell.length_c   1.000
_cell.angle_alpha   90.00
_cell.angle_beta   90.00
_cell.angle_gamma   90.00
#
_symmetry.space_group_name_H-M   'P 1'
#
loop_
_entity.id
_entity.type
_entity.pdbx_description
1 polymer ?
#
loop_
_entity_poly.entity_id
_entity_poly.type
_entity_poly.pdbx_seq_one_letter_code
_entity_poly.pdbx_strand_id
1 'polypeptide(L)'
;MTNSTAERSVDMLLRDADRAQRAGDRASATAAFEAILSRKPDHPVALNAVGMAALGRDDRRAATYFTRAAAADPTAAPLWMNLASAHRGLGDTDAERAALERALALDQRNLMANVRIAELFERTADMSAAAFRWGGVATVIQAMPDRPPALDQLLARATDRIAVLSQALSDDVDTAMQPLRTAAAAGQQARFDACIDAMLGRRRIYAPAPHGLHFPFLPADEFFARDHFDWLAQLEAATPAILAELQTLLADTAPDFTPYVTMMPGTPPNLWSALDHSADWSVQYLWRYGVRNDQLCARCPQTAAVLDSLPLADIPGRAPTAFFSILKPGTHLPPHTGVSNIR
;
A
#
# COMPACT_ATOMS: atom_id res chain seq x y z
N MET A 1 25.24 72.18 -22.72
CA MET A 1 25.62 70.76 -22.74
C MET A 1 24.74 70.03 -21.73
N THR A 2 23.72 69.37 -22.28
CA THR A 2 22.93 68.23 -21.79
C THR A 2 23.13 67.79 -20.33
N ASN A 3 22.21 68.23 -19.48
CA ASN A 3 21.81 67.50 -18.29
C ASN A 3 20.63 66.57 -18.67
N SER A 4 20.51 65.41 -18.02
CA SER A 4 19.46 64.39 -18.17
C SER A 4 19.67 63.28 -19.21
N THR A 5 20.48 62.27 -18.85
CA THR A 5 20.05 60.88 -19.08
C THR A 5 18.78 60.69 -18.26
N ALA A 6 17.61 60.81 -18.90
CA ALA A 6 16.34 60.54 -18.25
C ALA A 6 16.41 59.17 -17.58
N GLU A 7 16.44 59.16 -16.26
CA GLU A 7 16.48 57.94 -15.49
C GLU A 7 15.27 57.08 -15.86
N ARG A 8 15.51 55.94 -16.53
CA ARG A 8 14.42 55.05 -16.90
C ARG A 8 13.74 54.53 -15.64
N SER A 9 12.43 54.73 -15.52
CA SER A 9 11.64 54.16 -14.44
C SER A 9 11.72 52.64 -14.44
N VAL A 10 11.52 52.03 -13.28
CA VAL A 10 11.48 50.56 -13.14
C VAL A 10 10.45 49.93 -14.08
N ASP A 11 9.30 50.58 -14.29
CA ASP A 11 8.25 50.10 -15.20
C ASP A 11 8.71 50.07 -16.67
N MET A 12 9.51 51.06 -17.10
CA MET A 12 10.09 51.05 -18.44
C MET A 12 11.13 49.94 -18.59
N LEU A 13 11.97 49.75 -17.57
CA LEU A 13 12.96 48.66 -17.57
C LEU A 13 12.30 47.28 -17.57
N LEU A 14 11.17 47.11 -16.88
CA LEU A 14 10.39 45.86 -16.91
C LEU A 14 9.85 45.57 -18.30
N ARG A 15 9.29 46.59 -18.99
CA ARG A 15 8.82 46.43 -20.37
C ARG A 15 9.95 46.12 -21.36
N ASP A 16 11.11 46.72 -21.16
CA ASP A 16 12.32 46.44 -21.96
C ASP A 16 12.78 44.99 -21.73
N ALA A 17 12.81 44.54 -20.48
CA ALA A 17 13.17 43.17 -20.11
C ALA A 17 12.20 42.14 -20.71
N ASP A 18 10.89 42.37 -20.60
CA ASP A 18 9.86 41.50 -21.18
C ASP A 18 9.98 41.41 -22.70
N ARG A 19 10.25 42.54 -23.38
CA ARG A 19 10.45 42.57 -24.83
C ARG A 19 11.67 41.76 -25.23
N ALA A 20 12.80 41.96 -24.54
CA ALA A 20 14.02 41.21 -24.79
C ALA A 20 13.83 39.70 -24.54
N GLN A 21 13.10 39.33 -23.49
CA GLN A 21 12.78 37.95 -23.19
C GLN A 21 11.92 37.30 -24.28
N ARG A 22 10.90 38.00 -24.80
CA ARG A 22 10.09 37.53 -25.94
C ARG A 22 10.89 37.40 -27.24
N ALA A 23 11.89 38.26 -27.42
CA ALA A 23 12.80 38.22 -28.58
C ALA A 23 13.88 37.14 -28.46
N GLY A 24 13.98 36.44 -27.32
CA GLY A 24 15.05 35.48 -27.04
C GLY A 24 16.42 36.13 -26.75
N ASP A 25 16.47 37.46 -26.64
CA ASP A 25 17.70 38.19 -26.30
C ASP A 25 17.95 38.15 -24.79
N ARG A 26 18.56 37.04 -24.37
CA ARG A 26 18.86 36.77 -22.96
C ARG A 26 19.84 37.78 -22.36
N ALA A 27 20.74 38.35 -23.16
CA ALA A 27 21.73 39.30 -22.69
C ALA A 27 21.07 40.64 -22.35
N SER A 28 20.29 41.20 -23.28
CA SER A 28 19.56 42.46 -23.03
C SER A 28 18.51 42.32 -21.93
N ALA A 29 17.83 41.18 -21.83
CA ALA A 29 16.89 40.93 -20.74
C ALA A 29 17.60 40.95 -19.38
N THR A 30 18.73 40.25 -19.27
CA THR A 30 19.52 40.21 -18.02
C THR A 30 20.03 41.60 -17.64
N ALA A 31 20.56 42.37 -18.60
CA ALA A 31 21.02 43.74 -18.37
C ALA A 31 19.89 44.67 -17.88
N ALA A 32 18.68 44.53 -18.44
CA ALA A 32 17.52 45.29 -18.00
C ALA A 32 17.11 44.93 -16.56
N PHE A 33 17.14 43.63 -16.20
CA PHE A 33 16.88 43.19 -14.83
C PHE A 33 17.96 43.63 -13.84
N GLU A 34 19.24 43.61 -14.21
CA GLU A 34 20.33 44.15 -13.39
C GLU A 34 20.17 45.66 -13.18
N ALA A 35 19.75 46.42 -14.21
CA ALA A 35 19.44 47.84 -14.07
C ALA A 35 18.25 48.10 -13.12
N ILE A 36 17.25 47.19 -13.07
CA ILE A 36 16.17 47.24 -12.07
C ILE A 36 16.75 47.03 -10.67
N LEU A 37 17.62 46.04 -10.48
CA LEU A 37 18.22 45.73 -9.18
C LEU A 37 19.11 46.88 -8.66
N SER A 38 19.79 47.62 -9.54
CA SER A 38 20.52 48.83 -9.14
C SER A 38 19.63 49.94 -8.58
N ARG A 39 18.34 49.95 -8.91
CA ARG A 39 17.35 50.94 -8.44
C ARG A 39 16.49 50.43 -7.29
N LYS A 40 16.10 49.16 -7.35
CA LYS A 40 15.30 48.43 -6.35
C LYS A 40 16.00 47.11 -6.06
N PRO A 41 16.93 47.07 -5.09
CA PRO A 41 17.74 45.90 -4.81
C PRO A 41 16.91 44.64 -4.54
N ASP A 42 15.76 44.78 -3.87
CA ASP A 42 14.95 43.65 -3.44
C ASP A 42 13.71 43.43 -4.32
N HIS A 43 13.79 43.76 -5.60
CA HIS A 43 12.70 43.54 -6.54
C HIS A 43 12.57 42.05 -6.93
N PRO A 44 11.53 41.31 -6.48
CA PRO A 44 11.49 39.85 -6.54
C PRO A 44 11.55 39.29 -7.96
N VAL A 45 10.86 39.92 -8.93
CA VAL A 45 10.88 39.48 -10.33
C VAL A 45 12.26 39.62 -10.96
N ALA A 46 12.98 40.70 -10.65
CA ALA A 46 14.30 40.97 -11.23
C ALA A 46 15.36 40.06 -10.57
N LEU A 47 15.27 39.85 -9.26
CA LEU A 47 16.11 38.88 -8.54
C LEU A 47 15.92 37.47 -9.10
N ASN A 48 14.68 37.04 -9.30
CA ASN A 48 14.38 35.73 -9.89
C ASN A 48 14.94 35.62 -11.31
N ALA A 49 14.75 36.64 -12.16
CA ALA A 49 15.23 36.61 -13.54
C ALA A 49 16.77 36.55 -13.64
N VAL A 50 17.49 37.32 -12.84
CA VAL A 50 18.97 37.28 -12.78
C VAL A 50 19.45 35.94 -12.20
N GLY A 51 18.77 35.41 -11.17
CA GLY A 51 19.04 34.07 -10.65
C GLY A 51 18.88 32.98 -11.74
N MET A 52 17.79 33.03 -12.51
CA MET A 52 17.56 32.12 -13.64
C MET A 52 18.59 32.26 -14.76
N ALA A 53 19.15 33.45 -14.96
CA ALA A 53 20.24 33.68 -15.91
C ALA A 53 21.57 33.05 -15.45
N ALA A 54 21.79 32.97 -14.13
CA ALA A 54 22.98 32.37 -13.51
C ALA A 54 22.87 30.85 -13.29
N LEU A 55 21.67 30.31 -13.13
CA LEU A 55 21.45 28.88 -12.87
C LEU A 55 22.13 27.97 -13.91
N GLY A 56 22.87 26.97 -13.44
CA GLY A 56 23.68 26.03 -14.23
C GLY A 56 25.00 26.60 -14.78
N ARG A 57 25.24 27.91 -14.64
CA ARG A 57 26.50 28.58 -15.03
C ARG A 57 27.32 29.02 -13.82
N ASP A 58 26.62 29.55 -12.83
CA ASP A 58 27.14 29.98 -11.54
C ASP A 58 26.04 29.78 -10.50
N ASP A 59 25.92 28.55 -10.01
CA ASP A 59 24.85 28.18 -9.07
C ASP A 59 24.99 28.87 -7.72
N ARG A 60 26.19 29.34 -7.36
CA ARG A 60 26.41 30.13 -6.14
C ARG A 60 25.76 31.51 -6.29
N ARG A 61 25.99 32.15 -7.43
CA ARG A 61 25.32 33.41 -7.78
C ARG A 61 23.81 33.21 -7.89
N ALA A 62 23.36 32.13 -8.52
CA ALA A 62 21.93 31.81 -8.62
C ALA A 62 21.27 31.65 -7.24
N ALA A 63 21.86 30.85 -6.34
CA ALA A 63 21.37 30.65 -4.98
C ALA A 63 21.28 31.97 -4.19
N THR A 64 22.27 32.85 -4.36
CA THR A 64 22.27 34.19 -3.73
C THR A 64 21.06 35.01 -4.19
N TYR A 65 20.80 35.07 -5.50
CA TYR A 65 19.66 35.81 -6.03
C TYR A 65 18.32 35.19 -5.65
N PHE A 66 18.19 33.86 -5.70
CA PHE A 66 16.96 33.18 -5.31
C PHE A 66 16.67 33.28 -3.82
N THR A 67 17.69 33.26 -2.96
CA THR A 67 17.52 33.49 -1.51
C THR A 67 16.93 34.87 -1.25
N ARG A 68 17.47 35.90 -1.92
CA ARG A 68 16.93 37.26 -1.82
C ARG A 68 15.53 37.37 -2.40
N ALA A 69 15.26 36.68 -3.52
CA ALA A 69 13.93 36.68 -4.14
C ALA A 69 12.89 36.04 -3.20
N ALA A 70 13.21 34.89 -2.61
CA ALA A 70 12.35 34.20 -1.66
C ALA A 70 12.18 34.98 -0.34
N ALA A 71 13.17 35.78 0.08
CA ALA A 71 13.01 36.70 1.21
C ALA A 71 12.06 37.87 0.88
N ALA A 72 12.12 38.39 -0.36
CA ALA A 72 11.26 39.47 -0.83
C ALA A 72 9.80 39.02 -1.08
N ASP A 73 9.59 37.75 -1.48
CA ASP A 73 8.28 37.11 -1.56
C ASP A 73 8.32 35.68 -0.99
N PRO A 74 8.14 35.52 0.33
CA PRO A 74 8.20 34.21 0.99
C PRO A 74 7.06 33.26 0.63
N THR A 75 6.01 33.75 -0.03
CA THR A 75 4.80 32.99 -0.36
C THR A 75 4.82 32.40 -1.77
N ALA A 76 5.74 32.84 -2.62
CA ALA A 76 5.90 32.31 -3.96
C ALA A 76 6.67 30.98 -3.97
N ALA A 77 5.93 29.86 -3.98
CA ALA A 77 6.48 28.52 -4.13
C ALA A 77 7.49 28.35 -5.30
N PRO A 78 7.30 28.99 -6.48
CA PRO A 78 8.27 28.91 -7.57
C PRO A 78 9.67 29.43 -7.20
N LEU A 79 9.78 30.43 -6.31
CA LEU A 79 11.09 30.96 -5.89
C LEU A 79 11.86 29.95 -5.05
N TRP A 80 11.17 29.23 -4.18
CA TRP A 80 11.73 28.13 -3.40
C TRP A 80 12.16 26.95 -4.29
N MET A 81 11.39 26.65 -5.34
CA MET A 81 11.78 25.64 -6.34
C MET A 81 13.05 26.01 -7.12
N ASN A 82 13.20 27.29 -7.47
CA ASN A 82 14.39 27.79 -8.14
C ASN A 82 15.60 27.78 -7.20
N LEU A 83 15.41 28.15 -5.93
CA LEU A 83 16.44 28.06 -4.89
C LEU A 83 16.91 26.60 -4.70
N ALA A 84 15.97 25.65 -4.60
CA ALA A 84 16.29 24.23 -4.54
C ALA A 84 17.13 23.78 -5.75
N SER A 85 16.77 24.23 -6.96
CA SER A 85 17.51 23.89 -8.18
C SER A 85 18.95 24.42 -8.16
N ALA A 86 19.18 25.61 -7.61
CA ALA A 86 20.53 26.17 -7.45
C ALA A 86 21.34 25.38 -6.42
N HIS A 87 20.77 25.04 -5.26
CA HIS A 87 21.45 24.22 -4.25
C HIS A 87 21.75 22.81 -4.75
N ARG A 88 20.87 22.22 -5.58
CA ARG A 88 21.16 20.97 -6.28
C ARG A 88 22.40 21.07 -7.16
N GLY A 89 22.55 22.15 -7.93
CA GLY A 89 23.74 22.41 -8.75
C GLY A 89 25.03 22.59 -7.93
N LEU A 90 24.90 23.13 -6.71
CA LEU A 90 25.99 23.24 -5.75
C LEU A 90 26.33 21.93 -5.02
N GLY A 91 25.47 20.91 -5.11
CA GLY A 91 25.59 19.68 -4.30
C GLY A 91 25.24 19.89 -2.82
N ASP A 92 24.58 20.99 -2.47
CA ASP A 92 24.16 21.32 -1.11
C ASP A 92 22.81 20.66 -0.80
N THR A 93 22.88 19.39 -0.42
CA THR A 93 21.72 18.53 -0.17
C THR A 93 20.79 19.08 0.92
N ASP A 94 21.35 19.62 2.00
CA ASP A 94 20.55 20.12 3.13
C ASP A 94 19.76 21.36 2.73
N ALA A 95 20.40 22.30 2.02
CA ALA A 95 19.72 23.50 1.56
C ALA A 95 18.73 23.21 0.41
N GLU A 96 19.04 22.26 -0.49
CA GLU A 96 18.09 21.79 -1.51
C GLU A 96 16.83 21.23 -0.83
N ARG A 97 17.01 20.35 0.17
CA ARG A 97 15.90 19.77 0.93
C ARG A 97 15.07 20.85 1.61
N ALA A 98 15.69 21.78 2.34
CA ALA A 98 14.98 22.85 3.05
C ALA A 98 14.14 23.71 2.08
N ALA A 99 14.68 24.04 0.90
CA ALA A 99 13.96 24.78 -0.11
C ALA A 99 12.78 23.99 -0.72
N LEU A 100 12.96 22.69 -0.98
CA LEU A 100 11.87 21.81 -1.47
C LEU A 100 10.75 21.65 -0.43
N GLU A 101 11.11 21.43 0.85
CA GLU A 101 10.14 21.35 1.94
C GLU A 101 9.37 22.67 2.10
N ARG A 102 10.04 23.81 1.92
CA ARG A 102 9.37 25.12 1.93
C ARG A 102 8.41 25.30 0.76
N ALA A 103 8.79 24.87 -0.45
CA ALA A 103 7.89 24.88 -1.61
C ALA A 103 6.66 23.99 -1.37
N LEU A 104 6.84 22.80 -0.81
CA LEU A 104 5.75 21.86 -0.50
C LEU A 104 4.86 22.32 0.66
N ALA A 105 5.40 23.11 1.59
CA ALA A 105 4.60 23.74 2.64
C ALA A 105 3.63 24.81 2.08
N LEU A 106 4.01 25.46 0.98
CA LEU A 106 3.19 26.45 0.29
C LEU A 106 2.21 25.81 -0.70
N ASP A 107 2.65 24.76 -1.41
CA ASP A 107 1.83 23.98 -2.33
C ASP A 107 2.14 22.49 -2.19
N GLN A 108 1.32 21.80 -1.39
CA GLN A 108 1.45 20.38 -1.11
C GLN A 108 1.27 19.51 -2.36
N ARG A 109 0.58 20.02 -3.38
CA ARG A 109 0.30 19.33 -4.64
C ARG A 109 1.28 19.70 -5.74
N ASN A 110 2.34 20.46 -5.42
CA ASN A 110 3.37 20.79 -6.39
C ASN A 110 4.06 19.51 -6.88
N LEU A 111 3.69 19.07 -8.07
CA LEU A 111 4.13 17.81 -8.65
C LEU A 111 5.65 17.77 -8.82
N MET A 112 6.23 18.86 -9.31
CA MET A 112 7.66 18.95 -9.55
C MET A 112 8.45 18.95 -8.24
N ALA A 113 7.96 19.64 -7.20
CA ALA A 113 8.57 19.61 -5.87
C ALA A 113 8.59 18.19 -5.29
N ASN A 114 7.47 17.44 -5.42
CA ASN A 114 7.38 16.05 -4.98
C ASN A 114 8.33 15.13 -5.75
N VAL A 115 8.47 15.30 -7.07
CA VAL A 115 9.46 14.55 -7.88
C VAL A 115 10.89 14.88 -7.43
N ARG A 116 11.21 16.17 -7.24
CA ARG A 116 12.57 16.60 -6.88
C ARG A 116 12.98 16.12 -5.50
N ILE A 117 12.08 16.15 -4.52
CA ILE A 117 12.39 15.65 -3.17
C ILE A 117 12.49 14.12 -3.15
N ALA A 118 11.72 13.41 -3.99
CA ALA A 118 11.89 11.96 -4.17
C ALA A 118 13.27 11.62 -4.75
N GLU A 119 13.70 12.32 -5.81
CA GLU A 119 15.05 12.18 -6.41
C GLU A 119 16.17 12.56 -5.43
N LEU A 120 15.93 13.52 -4.53
CA LEU A 120 16.87 13.85 -3.45
C LEU A 120 17.02 12.66 -2.50
N PHE A 121 15.90 12.10 -2.02
CA PHE A 121 15.94 10.96 -1.09
C PHE A 121 16.59 9.71 -1.71
N GLU A 122 16.39 9.44 -3.00
CA GLU A 122 17.12 8.38 -3.70
C GLU A 122 18.63 8.62 -3.69
N ARG A 123 19.07 9.85 -3.98
CA ARG A 123 20.49 10.22 -4.00
C ARG A 123 21.14 10.15 -2.62
N THR A 124 20.36 10.38 -1.57
CA THR A 124 20.81 10.26 -0.18
C THR A 124 20.55 8.89 0.45
N ALA A 125 20.10 7.92 -0.35
CA ALA A 125 19.78 6.55 0.07
C ALA A 125 18.69 6.42 1.15
N ASP A 126 17.78 7.40 1.25
CA ASP A 126 16.59 7.29 2.11
C ASP A 126 15.43 6.66 1.30
N MET A 127 15.48 5.33 1.16
CA MET A 127 14.55 4.59 0.29
C MET A 127 13.10 4.71 0.73
N SER A 128 12.86 4.77 2.05
CA SER A 128 11.52 4.91 2.62
C SER A 128 10.92 6.28 2.29
N ALA A 129 11.67 7.36 2.52
CA ALA A 129 11.21 8.70 2.19
C ALA A 129 11.04 8.89 0.68
N ALA A 130 11.93 8.30 -0.13
CA ALA A 130 11.80 8.30 -1.59
C ALA A 130 10.51 7.60 -2.07
N ALA A 131 10.25 6.38 -1.59
CA ALA A 131 9.05 5.62 -1.95
C ALA A 131 7.77 6.37 -1.55
N PHE A 132 7.75 6.96 -0.35
CA PHE A 132 6.64 7.78 0.12
C PHE A 132 6.37 8.98 -0.82
N ARG A 133 7.43 9.70 -1.22
CA ARG A 133 7.29 10.87 -2.10
C ARG A 133 6.86 10.49 -3.52
N TRP A 134 7.36 9.38 -4.07
CA TRP A 134 6.83 8.84 -5.33
C TRP A 134 5.37 8.39 -5.23
N GLY A 135 4.94 7.84 -4.09
CA GLY A 135 3.53 7.55 -3.82
C GLY A 135 2.66 8.82 -3.85
N GLY A 136 3.17 9.94 -3.33
CA GLY A 136 2.53 11.24 -3.45
C GLY A 136 2.40 11.72 -4.90
N VAL A 137 3.47 11.59 -5.70
CA VAL A 137 3.46 11.89 -7.15
C VAL A 137 2.38 11.06 -7.86
N ALA A 138 2.36 9.74 -7.63
CA ALA A 138 1.38 8.85 -8.24
C ALA A 138 -0.06 9.23 -7.85
N THR A 139 -0.30 9.52 -6.57
CA THR A 139 -1.61 9.94 -6.05
C THR A 139 -2.11 11.22 -6.72
N VAL A 140 -1.25 12.23 -6.83
CA VAL A 140 -1.58 13.51 -7.48
C VAL A 140 -1.96 13.31 -8.94
N ILE A 141 -1.22 12.47 -9.69
CA ILE A 141 -1.48 12.20 -11.10
C ILE A 141 -2.73 11.33 -11.30
N GLN A 142 -2.98 10.37 -10.41
CA GLN A 142 -4.17 9.50 -10.47
C GLN A 142 -5.46 10.26 -10.21
N ALA A 143 -5.43 11.32 -9.41
CA ALA A 143 -6.57 12.19 -9.17
C ALA A 143 -6.94 13.09 -10.37
N MET A 144 -6.17 13.06 -11.47
CA MET A 144 -6.44 13.84 -12.69
C MET A 144 -7.19 12.98 -13.72
N PRO A 145 -8.48 13.26 -14.00
CA PRO A 145 -9.27 12.47 -14.95
C PRO A 145 -8.80 12.66 -16.41
N ASP A 146 -8.45 13.88 -16.81
CA ASP A 146 -7.92 14.20 -18.14
C ASP A 146 -6.46 14.64 -18.02
N ARG A 147 -5.52 13.71 -18.25
CA ARG A 147 -4.08 13.98 -18.13
C ARG A 147 -3.34 13.76 -19.45
N PRO A 148 -2.35 14.61 -19.80
CA PRO A 148 -1.57 14.44 -21.01
C PRO A 148 -0.64 13.21 -20.92
N PRO A 149 -0.18 12.65 -22.05
CA PRO A 149 0.69 11.47 -22.08
C PRO A 149 1.98 11.59 -21.25
N ALA A 150 2.49 12.81 -21.08
CA ALA A 150 3.66 13.06 -20.23
C ALA A 150 3.42 12.71 -18.75
N LEU A 151 2.18 12.89 -18.26
CA LEU A 151 1.83 12.52 -16.89
C LEU A 151 1.60 11.01 -16.76
N ASP A 152 1.13 10.32 -17.80
CA ASP A 152 1.10 8.85 -17.81
C ASP A 152 2.50 8.25 -17.73
N GLN A 153 3.45 8.80 -18.49
CA GLN A 153 4.86 8.38 -18.41
C GLN A 153 5.45 8.63 -17.03
N LEU A 154 5.13 9.78 -16.42
CA LEU A 154 5.59 10.08 -15.06
C LEU A 154 4.93 9.16 -14.01
N LEU A 155 3.66 8.81 -14.17
CA LEU A 155 2.99 7.84 -13.30
C LEU A 155 3.62 6.46 -13.43
N ALA A 156 3.90 6.00 -14.66
CA ALA A 156 4.59 4.73 -14.89
C ALA A 156 5.97 4.73 -14.22
N ARG A 157 6.73 5.82 -14.37
CA ARG A 157 8.02 6.01 -13.67
C ARG A 157 7.84 5.96 -12.16
N ALA A 158 6.85 6.66 -11.60
CA ALA A 158 6.59 6.68 -10.16
C ALA A 158 6.25 5.28 -9.63
N THR A 159 5.36 4.55 -10.31
CA THR A 159 4.98 3.17 -9.94
C THR A 159 6.18 2.23 -9.98
N ASP A 160 6.97 2.27 -11.05
CA ASP A 160 8.20 1.47 -11.17
C ASP A 160 9.19 1.81 -10.04
N ARG A 161 9.32 3.09 -9.71
CA ARG A 161 10.20 3.53 -8.63
C ARG A 161 9.74 3.11 -7.25
N ILE A 162 8.45 3.18 -6.98
CA ILE A 162 7.85 2.63 -5.74
C ILE A 162 8.17 1.14 -5.63
N ALA A 163 8.01 0.38 -6.71
CA ALA A 163 8.28 -1.07 -6.71
C ALA A 163 9.75 -1.36 -6.42
N VAL A 164 10.68 -0.70 -7.12
CA VAL A 164 12.13 -0.88 -6.91
C VAL A 164 12.55 -0.51 -5.50
N LEU A 165 12.10 0.65 -4.99
CA LEU A 165 12.47 1.13 -3.66
C LEU A 165 11.87 0.26 -2.55
N SER A 166 10.62 -0.19 -2.72
CA SER A 166 9.97 -1.09 -1.75
C SER A 166 10.65 -2.45 -1.73
N GLN A 167 11.09 -2.96 -2.88
CA GLN A 167 11.84 -4.22 -2.95
C GLN A 167 13.22 -4.08 -2.29
N ALA A 168 13.96 -3.00 -2.56
CA ALA A 168 15.26 -2.77 -1.91
C ALA A 168 15.12 -2.67 -0.38
N LEU A 169 14.13 -1.93 0.12
CA LEU A 169 13.84 -1.86 1.55
C LEU A 169 13.47 -3.24 2.12
N SER A 170 12.69 -4.02 1.38
CA SER A 170 12.31 -5.38 1.74
C SER A 170 13.54 -6.28 1.89
N ASP A 171 14.45 -6.27 0.91
CA ASP A 171 15.66 -7.08 0.91
C ASP A 171 16.62 -6.69 2.05
N ASP A 172 16.76 -5.39 2.32
CA ASP A 172 17.57 -4.86 3.43
C ASP A 172 17.00 -5.30 4.78
N VAL A 173 15.67 -5.20 4.96
CA VAL A 173 15.00 -5.65 6.18
C VAL A 173 15.16 -7.16 6.35
N ASP A 174 14.91 -7.96 5.31
CA ASP A 174 15.05 -9.42 5.40
C ASP A 174 16.49 -9.81 5.77
N THR A 175 17.48 -9.17 5.16
CA THR A 175 18.91 -9.39 5.46
C THR A 175 19.23 -9.02 6.91
N ALA A 176 18.79 -7.86 7.38
CA ALA A 176 19.04 -7.38 8.74
C ALA A 176 18.30 -8.22 9.80
N MET A 177 17.12 -8.73 9.47
CA MET A 177 16.28 -9.53 10.36
C MET A 177 16.68 -11.00 10.42
N GLN A 178 17.44 -11.51 9.43
CA GLN A 178 17.80 -12.93 9.34
C GLN A 178 18.45 -13.51 10.61
N PRO A 179 19.41 -12.85 11.29
CA PRO A 179 19.99 -13.38 12.52
C PRO A 179 18.95 -13.52 13.65
N LEU A 180 18.02 -12.57 13.75
CA LEU A 180 16.94 -12.59 14.74
C LEU A 180 15.92 -13.68 14.42
N ARG A 181 15.59 -13.86 13.13
CA ARG A 181 14.74 -14.94 12.65
C ARG A 181 15.32 -16.31 12.99
N THR A 182 16.62 -16.52 12.78
CA THR A 182 17.31 -17.79 13.11
C THR A 182 17.38 -18.03 14.62
N ALA A 183 17.52 -16.99 15.42
CA ALA A 183 17.55 -17.08 16.89
C ALA A 183 16.14 -17.25 17.52
N ALA A 184 15.07 -17.05 16.76
CA ALA A 184 13.70 -17.19 17.26
C ALA A 184 13.43 -18.62 17.74
N ALA A 185 12.70 -18.74 18.86
CA ALA A 185 12.31 -20.01 19.44
C ALA A 185 11.54 -20.89 18.43
N ALA A 186 11.60 -22.21 18.61
CA ALA A 186 10.82 -23.16 17.83
C ALA A 186 9.33 -22.76 17.83
N GLY A 187 8.72 -22.72 16.65
CA GLY A 187 7.32 -22.28 16.47
C GLY A 187 7.09 -20.77 16.36
N GLN A 188 8.08 -19.91 16.68
CA GLN A 188 7.92 -18.44 16.59
C GLN A 188 8.35 -17.84 15.24
N GLN A 189 9.07 -18.59 14.40
CA GLN A 189 9.50 -18.12 13.08
C GLN A 189 8.32 -17.71 12.19
N ALA A 190 7.21 -18.46 12.21
CA ALA A 190 6.03 -18.13 11.41
C ALA A 190 5.41 -16.79 11.82
N ARG A 191 5.35 -16.50 13.13
CA ARG A 191 4.87 -15.21 13.65
C ARG A 191 5.85 -14.08 13.30
N PHE A 192 7.15 -14.34 13.38
CA PHE A 192 8.18 -13.39 12.99
C PHE A 192 8.04 -13.01 11.51
N ASP A 193 7.98 -14.01 10.64
CA ASP A 193 7.83 -13.82 9.18
C ASP A 193 6.55 -13.06 8.87
N ALA A 194 5.42 -13.44 9.50
CA ALA A 194 4.15 -12.75 9.34
C ALA A 194 4.23 -11.26 9.72
N CYS A 195 4.97 -10.92 10.77
CA CYS A 195 5.16 -9.53 11.21
C CYS A 195 5.96 -8.73 10.20
N ILE A 196 7.09 -9.27 9.73
CA ILE A 196 7.96 -8.61 8.75
C ILE A 196 7.23 -8.45 7.42
N ASP A 197 6.56 -9.50 6.94
CA ASP A 197 5.77 -9.47 5.70
C ASP A 197 4.63 -8.44 5.78
N ALA A 198 3.94 -8.34 6.92
CA ALA A 198 2.89 -7.35 7.10
C ALA A 198 3.42 -5.92 7.13
N MET A 199 4.54 -5.69 7.82
CA MET A 199 5.21 -4.38 7.86
C MET A 199 5.64 -3.92 6.46
N LEU A 200 6.13 -4.83 5.63
CA LEU A 200 6.58 -4.57 4.26
C LEU A 200 5.43 -4.61 3.23
N GLY A 201 4.20 -4.84 3.66
CA GLY A 201 3.02 -4.91 2.77
C GLY A 201 2.97 -6.16 1.88
N ARG A 202 3.83 -7.15 2.10
CA ARG A 202 3.83 -8.46 1.39
C ARG A 202 2.68 -9.35 1.84
N ARG A 203 2.14 -9.10 3.03
CA ARG A 203 1.04 -9.86 3.63
C ARG A 203 -0.03 -8.95 4.21
N ARG A 204 -1.29 -9.37 4.09
CA ARG A 204 -2.41 -8.84 4.86
C ARG A 204 -2.56 -9.61 6.17
N ILE A 205 -2.81 -8.88 7.27
CA ILE A 205 -3.23 -9.48 8.54
C ILE A 205 -4.75 -9.71 8.48
N TYR A 206 -5.19 -10.94 8.75
CA TYR A 206 -6.60 -11.31 8.76
C TYR A 206 -7.14 -11.32 10.20
N ALA A 207 -7.84 -10.24 10.57
CA ALA A 207 -8.57 -10.21 11.82
C ALA A 207 -9.87 -11.05 11.72
N PRO A 208 -10.26 -11.80 12.77
CA PRO A 208 -11.53 -12.49 12.83
C PRO A 208 -12.70 -11.52 12.64
N ALA A 209 -13.47 -11.73 11.57
CA ALA A 209 -14.66 -10.93 11.25
C ALA A 209 -15.90 -11.84 11.14
N PRO A 210 -16.34 -12.47 12.24
CA PRO A 210 -17.48 -13.39 12.19
C PRO A 210 -18.78 -12.66 11.88
N HIS A 211 -19.67 -13.30 11.13
CA HIS A 211 -20.97 -12.71 10.74
C HIS A 211 -22.05 -12.79 11.82
N GLY A 212 -21.80 -13.51 12.92
CA GLY A 212 -22.75 -13.71 14.01
C GLY A 212 -22.18 -13.21 15.34
N LEU A 213 -21.65 -14.14 16.14
CA LEU A 213 -21.13 -13.85 17.47
C LEU A 213 -19.64 -13.57 17.43
N HIS A 214 -19.22 -12.42 17.97
CA HIS A 214 -17.82 -12.14 18.25
C HIS A 214 -17.61 -12.11 19.76
N PHE A 215 -16.88 -13.10 20.29
CA PHE A 215 -16.49 -13.13 21.69
C PHE A 215 -15.17 -12.38 21.86
N PRO A 216 -15.13 -11.29 22.66
CA PRO A 216 -13.95 -10.45 22.76
C PRO A 216 -12.81 -11.14 23.50
N PHE A 217 -11.59 -10.64 23.30
CA PHE A 217 -10.37 -11.06 24.01
C PHE A 217 -9.90 -12.50 23.77
N LEU A 218 -10.42 -13.16 22.73
CA LEU A 218 -9.84 -14.41 22.24
C LEU A 218 -8.65 -14.15 21.32
N PRO A 219 -7.63 -15.03 21.33
CA PRO A 219 -6.55 -15.01 20.34
C PRO A 219 -7.11 -15.01 18.91
N ALA A 220 -6.56 -14.14 18.08
CA ALA A 220 -6.94 -13.97 16.68
C ALA A 220 -5.99 -14.76 15.77
N ASP A 221 -5.76 -16.03 16.09
CA ASP A 221 -4.84 -16.88 15.33
C ASP A 221 -5.46 -17.27 13.99
N GLU A 222 -4.76 -16.95 12.89
CA GLU A 222 -5.19 -17.34 11.54
C GLU A 222 -5.07 -18.86 11.33
N PHE A 223 -4.03 -19.45 11.93
CA PHE A 223 -3.75 -20.89 11.91
C PHE A 223 -3.31 -21.31 13.31
N PHE A 224 -4.06 -22.22 13.94
CA PHE A 224 -3.69 -22.77 15.23
C PHE A 224 -2.53 -23.75 15.10
N ALA A 225 -1.61 -23.71 16.07
CA ALA A 225 -0.52 -24.66 16.14
C ALA A 225 -1.05 -26.06 16.47
N ARG A 226 -0.44 -27.10 15.87
CA ARG A 226 -0.88 -28.50 16.01
C ARG A 226 -0.81 -28.99 17.46
N ASP A 227 0.12 -28.48 18.24
CA ASP A 227 0.31 -28.81 19.66
C ASP A 227 -0.74 -28.16 20.58
N HIS A 228 -1.59 -27.25 20.08
CA HIS A 228 -2.77 -26.79 20.82
C HIS A 228 -3.82 -27.91 20.99
N PHE A 229 -3.72 -29.00 20.22
CA PHE A 229 -4.71 -30.06 20.16
C PHE A 229 -4.07 -31.44 20.38
N ASP A 230 -3.92 -31.83 21.65
CA ASP A 230 -3.36 -33.14 22.04
C ASP A 230 -4.11 -34.33 21.40
N TRP A 231 -5.41 -34.15 21.17
CA TRP A 231 -6.29 -35.13 20.55
C TRP A 231 -6.12 -35.27 19.03
N LEU A 232 -5.43 -34.34 18.36
CA LEU A 232 -5.33 -34.34 16.89
C LEU A 232 -4.59 -35.58 16.36
N ALA A 233 -3.57 -36.07 17.08
CA ALA A 233 -2.86 -37.32 16.72
C ALA A 233 -3.81 -38.51 16.60
N GLN A 234 -4.80 -38.60 17.49
CA GLN A 234 -5.77 -39.69 17.48
C GLN A 234 -6.67 -39.62 16.23
N LEU A 235 -7.13 -38.41 15.88
CA LEU A 235 -7.91 -38.19 14.67
C LEU A 235 -7.08 -38.48 13.40
N GLU A 236 -5.83 -38.02 13.36
CA GLU A 236 -4.88 -38.28 12.26
C GLU A 236 -4.65 -39.79 12.07
N ALA A 237 -4.42 -40.53 13.17
CA ALA A 237 -4.22 -41.98 13.13
C ALA A 237 -5.46 -42.75 12.64
N ALA A 238 -6.65 -42.19 12.84
CA ALA A 238 -7.90 -42.76 12.37
C ALA A 238 -8.21 -42.48 10.88
N THR A 239 -7.43 -41.63 10.21
CA THR A 239 -7.68 -41.22 8.81
C THR A 239 -7.91 -42.39 7.85
N PRO A 240 -7.14 -43.51 7.88
CA PRO A 240 -7.39 -44.63 6.98
C PRO A 240 -8.76 -45.29 7.18
N ALA A 241 -9.21 -45.42 8.43
CA ALA A 241 -10.52 -45.96 8.77
C ALA A 241 -11.65 -45.03 8.31
N ILE A 242 -11.51 -43.73 8.60
CA ILE A 242 -12.46 -42.68 8.18
C ILE A 242 -12.62 -42.68 6.66
N LEU A 243 -11.49 -42.78 5.92
CA LEU A 243 -11.50 -42.82 4.47
C LEU A 243 -12.17 -44.08 3.92
N ALA A 244 -11.92 -45.25 4.51
CA ALA A 244 -12.54 -46.50 4.07
C ALA A 244 -14.08 -46.50 4.25
N GLU A 245 -14.54 -45.94 5.38
CA GLU A 245 -15.98 -45.79 5.63
C GLU A 245 -16.61 -44.79 4.65
N LEU A 246 -15.97 -43.64 4.40
CA LEU A 246 -16.42 -42.68 3.39
C LEU A 246 -16.47 -43.29 1.97
N GLN A 247 -15.46 -44.06 1.57
CA GLN A 247 -15.43 -44.74 0.27
C GLN A 247 -16.59 -45.74 0.14
N THR A 248 -16.95 -46.43 1.23
CA THR A 248 -18.11 -47.31 1.27
C THR A 248 -19.41 -46.53 1.06
N LEU A 249 -19.57 -45.38 1.72
CA LEU A 249 -20.74 -44.50 1.51
C LEU A 249 -20.82 -44.00 0.06
N LEU A 250 -19.68 -43.61 -0.53
CA LEU A 250 -19.60 -43.13 -1.91
C LEU A 250 -19.90 -44.22 -2.95
N ALA A 251 -19.70 -45.48 -2.61
CA ALA A 251 -19.99 -46.62 -3.47
C ALA A 251 -21.48 -47.04 -3.46
N ASP A 252 -22.31 -46.45 -2.58
CA ASP A 252 -23.75 -46.66 -2.61
C ASP A 252 -24.35 -46.25 -3.95
N THR A 253 -25.40 -46.95 -4.38
CA THR A 253 -26.15 -46.60 -5.60
C THR A 253 -26.89 -45.25 -5.49
N ALA A 254 -27.15 -44.78 -4.27
CA ALA A 254 -27.77 -43.49 -3.99
C ALA A 254 -27.18 -42.89 -2.70
N PRO A 255 -25.98 -42.27 -2.77
CA PRO A 255 -25.34 -41.69 -1.61
C PRO A 255 -26.11 -40.45 -1.14
N ASP A 256 -26.49 -40.40 0.13
CA ASP A 256 -27.33 -39.34 0.73
C ASP A 256 -26.52 -38.07 1.09
N PHE A 257 -25.79 -37.55 0.10
CA PHE A 257 -25.12 -36.25 0.20
C PHE A 257 -26.05 -35.14 -0.26
N THR A 258 -26.19 -34.11 0.57
CA THR A 258 -27.07 -32.97 0.31
C THR A 258 -26.26 -31.71 0.02
N PRO A 259 -26.75 -30.78 -0.82
CA PRO A 259 -26.09 -29.48 -1.02
C PRO A 259 -25.79 -28.78 0.30
N TYR A 260 -24.55 -28.35 0.50
CA TYR A 260 -24.15 -27.65 1.73
C TYR A 260 -24.81 -26.28 1.85
N VAL A 261 -24.81 -25.55 0.74
CA VAL A 261 -25.47 -24.25 0.63
C VAL A 261 -26.92 -24.51 0.21
N THR A 262 -27.84 -24.07 1.07
CA THR A 262 -29.28 -24.08 0.80
C THR A 262 -29.84 -22.76 1.33
N MET A 263 -30.05 -21.81 0.44
CA MET A 263 -30.57 -20.49 0.76
C MET A 263 -32.08 -20.57 0.99
N MET A 264 -32.59 -19.74 1.91
CA MET A 264 -34.03 -19.70 2.16
C MET A 264 -34.76 -19.08 0.96
N PRO A 265 -35.99 -19.53 0.64
CA PRO A 265 -36.80 -18.89 -0.39
C PRO A 265 -36.92 -17.38 -0.17
N GLY A 266 -36.64 -16.59 -1.21
CA GLY A 266 -36.64 -15.13 -1.15
C GLY A 266 -35.32 -14.48 -0.75
N THR A 267 -34.25 -15.25 -0.51
CA THR A 267 -32.91 -14.67 -0.26
C THR A 267 -32.39 -13.99 -1.53
N PRO A 268 -32.02 -12.69 -1.48
CA PRO A 268 -31.44 -12.02 -2.65
C PRO A 268 -30.12 -12.65 -3.09
N PRO A 269 -29.73 -12.48 -4.37
CA PRO A 269 -28.44 -12.92 -4.85
C PRO A 269 -27.30 -12.37 -3.98
N ASN A 270 -26.47 -13.27 -3.47
CA ASN A 270 -25.29 -12.99 -2.67
C ASN A 270 -24.11 -13.90 -3.09
N LEU A 271 -23.02 -13.86 -2.33
CA LEU A 271 -21.79 -14.61 -2.62
C LEU A 271 -21.99 -16.14 -2.73
N TRP A 272 -23.05 -16.69 -2.13
CA TRP A 272 -23.37 -18.12 -2.16
C TRP A 272 -24.29 -18.55 -3.31
N SER A 273 -24.82 -17.61 -4.09
CA SER A 273 -25.85 -17.91 -5.12
C SER A 273 -25.40 -18.96 -6.14
N ALA A 274 -24.10 -18.98 -6.47
CA ALA A 274 -23.54 -19.96 -7.42
C ALA A 274 -23.53 -21.40 -6.88
N LEU A 275 -23.63 -21.56 -5.56
CA LEU A 275 -23.59 -22.84 -4.87
C LEU A 275 -24.95 -23.22 -4.27
N ASP A 276 -25.96 -22.35 -4.38
CA ASP A 276 -27.28 -22.57 -3.82
C ASP A 276 -27.93 -23.83 -4.42
N HIS A 277 -28.25 -24.80 -3.56
CA HIS A 277 -28.73 -26.13 -3.95
C HIS A 277 -27.82 -26.89 -4.91
N SER A 278 -26.55 -26.51 -5.05
CA SER A 278 -25.60 -27.19 -5.93
C SER A 278 -25.06 -28.47 -5.30
N ALA A 279 -25.03 -29.54 -6.09
CA ALA A 279 -24.39 -30.80 -5.72
C ALA A 279 -22.86 -30.76 -5.87
N ASP A 280 -22.28 -29.63 -6.29
CA ASP A 280 -20.83 -29.47 -6.44
C ASP A 280 -20.14 -29.24 -5.09
N TRP A 281 -20.88 -28.70 -4.12
CA TRP A 281 -20.49 -28.73 -2.71
C TRP A 281 -21.59 -29.42 -1.89
N SER A 282 -21.33 -30.67 -1.52
CA SER A 282 -22.28 -31.49 -0.79
C SER A 282 -21.71 -32.01 0.52
N VAL A 283 -22.60 -32.31 1.46
CA VAL A 283 -22.25 -32.80 2.79
C VAL A 283 -23.16 -33.92 3.25
N GLN A 284 -22.63 -34.72 4.17
CA GLN A 284 -23.40 -35.71 4.92
C GLN A 284 -23.05 -35.64 6.41
N TYR A 285 -24.04 -35.30 7.23
CA TYR A 285 -23.84 -34.98 8.65
C TYR A 285 -23.86 -36.21 9.54
N LEU A 286 -22.77 -36.42 10.28
CA LEU A 286 -22.69 -37.34 11.43
C LEU A 286 -23.24 -36.64 12.68
N TRP A 287 -22.90 -35.35 12.86
CA TRP A 287 -23.52 -34.44 13.82
C TRP A 287 -23.92 -33.15 13.12
N ARG A 288 -25.14 -32.68 13.38
CA ARG A 288 -25.64 -31.40 12.87
C ARG A 288 -26.23 -30.59 14.01
N TYR A 289 -25.60 -29.47 14.35
CA TYR A 289 -26.10 -28.55 15.39
C TYR A 289 -26.32 -29.24 16.75
N GLY A 290 -25.41 -30.13 17.12
CA GLY A 290 -25.46 -30.90 18.37
C GLY A 290 -26.30 -32.18 18.29
N VAL A 291 -26.95 -32.47 17.17
CA VAL A 291 -27.76 -33.68 17.00
C VAL A 291 -26.96 -34.75 16.25
N ARG A 292 -26.77 -35.92 16.88
CA ARG A 292 -26.13 -37.10 16.28
C ARG A 292 -27.07 -37.79 15.29
N ASN A 293 -26.52 -38.23 14.16
CA ASN A 293 -27.21 -39.09 13.20
C ASN A 293 -26.83 -40.56 13.47
N ASP A 294 -27.61 -41.24 14.31
CA ASP A 294 -27.32 -42.62 14.72
C ASP A 294 -27.30 -43.59 13.53
N GLN A 295 -28.13 -43.36 12.51
CA GLN A 295 -28.17 -44.20 11.32
C GLN A 295 -26.86 -44.12 10.52
N LEU A 296 -26.34 -42.90 10.29
CA LEU A 296 -25.07 -42.72 9.60
C LEU A 296 -23.89 -43.18 10.46
N CYS A 297 -23.91 -42.87 11.77
CA CYS A 297 -22.86 -43.31 12.69
C CYS A 297 -22.76 -44.85 12.76
N ALA A 298 -23.88 -45.57 12.66
CA ALA A 298 -23.87 -47.03 12.59
C ALA A 298 -23.22 -47.58 11.30
N ARG A 299 -23.23 -46.79 10.22
CA ARG A 299 -22.53 -47.12 8.96
C ARG A 299 -21.06 -46.72 8.96
N CYS A 300 -20.69 -45.77 9.82
CA CYS A 300 -19.32 -45.30 10.01
C CYS A 300 -18.87 -45.48 11.47
N PRO A 301 -18.90 -46.72 12.02
CA PRO A 301 -18.67 -46.97 13.43
C PRO A 301 -17.27 -46.53 13.92
N GLN A 302 -16.23 -46.62 13.08
CA GLN A 302 -14.88 -46.21 13.45
C GLN A 302 -14.77 -44.68 13.47
N THR A 303 -15.33 -43.99 12.47
CA THR A 303 -15.40 -42.52 12.44
C THR A 303 -16.18 -41.99 13.64
N ALA A 304 -17.36 -42.58 13.91
CA ALA A 304 -18.20 -42.18 15.04
C ALA A 304 -17.48 -42.39 16.37
N ALA A 305 -16.84 -43.54 16.59
CA ALA A 305 -16.11 -43.84 17.83
C ALA A 305 -14.96 -42.85 18.09
N VAL A 306 -14.23 -42.45 17.04
CA VAL A 306 -13.17 -41.45 17.17
C VAL A 306 -13.76 -40.09 17.52
N LEU A 307 -14.78 -39.62 16.79
CA LEU A 307 -15.44 -38.34 17.07
C LEU A 307 -16.04 -38.28 18.48
N ASP A 308 -16.67 -39.35 18.94
CA ASP A 308 -17.23 -39.49 20.29
C ASP A 308 -16.16 -39.37 21.40
N SER A 309 -14.88 -39.64 21.08
CA SER A 309 -13.77 -39.53 22.02
C SER A 309 -13.08 -38.16 22.04
N LEU A 310 -13.35 -37.29 21.05
CA LEU A 310 -12.70 -35.97 20.95
C LEU A 310 -13.41 -34.96 21.86
N PRO A 311 -12.70 -33.93 22.37
CA PRO A 311 -13.29 -32.86 23.16
C PRO A 311 -14.04 -31.86 22.26
N LEU A 312 -15.09 -32.32 21.60
CA LEU A 312 -15.90 -31.50 20.69
C LEU A 312 -16.66 -30.41 21.47
N ALA A 313 -16.89 -29.26 20.82
CA ALA A 313 -17.68 -28.18 21.40
C ALA A 313 -19.13 -28.62 21.62
N ASP A 314 -19.61 -28.55 22.86
CA ASP A 314 -21.00 -28.82 23.23
C ASP A 314 -21.76 -27.49 23.39
N ILE A 315 -22.54 -27.15 22.36
CA ILE A 315 -23.36 -25.94 22.36
C ILE A 315 -24.75 -26.34 21.84
N PRO A 316 -25.76 -26.48 22.71
CA PRO A 316 -27.09 -26.91 22.34
C PRO A 316 -27.65 -26.16 21.11
N GLY A 317 -28.04 -26.91 20.08
CA GLY A 317 -28.58 -26.37 18.83
C GLY A 317 -27.56 -25.68 17.91
N ARG A 318 -26.24 -25.80 18.17
CA ARG A 318 -25.18 -25.15 17.40
C ARG A 318 -23.95 -26.02 17.13
N ALA A 319 -23.50 -26.78 18.11
CA ALA A 319 -22.31 -27.62 18.05
C ALA A 319 -22.50 -28.89 18.93
N PRO A 320 -21.83 -30.01 18.63
CA PRO A 320 -20.90 -30.17 17.52
C PRO A 320 -21.59 -30.24 16.16
N THR A 321 -20.82 -29.91 15.13
CA THR A 321 -21.19 -30.18 13.74
C THR A 321 -20.01 -30.90 13.11
N ALA A 322 -20.23 -32.15 12.69
CA ALA A 322 -19.23 -33.01 12.08
C ALA A 322 -19.85 -33.71 10.87
N PHE A 323 -19.19 -33.66 9.73
CA PHE A 323 -19.73 -34.15 8.47
C PHE A 323 -18.62 -34.48 7.49
N PHE A 324 -18.94 -35.37 6.54
CA PHE A 324 -18.15 -35.49 5.32
C PHE A 324 -18.52 -34.35 4.38
N SER A 325 -17.54 -33.69 3.79
CA SER A 325 -17.72 -32.60 2.82
C SER A 325 -17.04 -32.96 1.51
N ILE A 326 -17.78 -32.87 0.41
CA ILE A 326 -17.30 -33.16 -0.94
C ILE A 326 -17.36 -31.87 -1.76
N LEU A 327 -16.22 -31.50 -2.33
CA LEU A 327 -16.12 -30.46 -3.36
C LEU A 327 -15.74 -31.12 -4.68
N LYS A 328 -16.53 -30.89 -5.73
CA LYS A 328 -16.22 -31.40 -7.07
C LYS A 328 -15.14 -30.54 -7.76
N PRO A 329 -14.40 -31.10 -8.73
CA PRO A 329 -13.43 -30.33 -9.52
C PRO A 329 -14.07 -29.08 -10.14
N GLY A 330 -13.35 -27.96 -10.08
CA GLY A 330 -13.82 -26.67 -10.62
C GLY A 330 -14.71 -25.85 -9.66
N THR A 331 -15.04 -26.38 -8.47
CA THR A 331 -15.80 -25.62 -7.46
C THR A 331 -14.96 -24.48 -6.88
N HIS A 332 -15.48 -23.27 -6.92
CA HIS A 332 -14.84 -22.08 -6.35
C HIS A 332 -15.62 -21.56 -5.14
N LEU A 333 -14.96 -21.52 -3.97
CA LEU A 333 -15.54 -20.97 -2.76
C LEU A 333 -15.12 -19.50 -2.64
N PRO A 334 -16.07 -18.56 -2.54
CA PRO A 334 -15.74 -17.16 -2.33
C PRO A 334 -15.03 -16.98 -0.97
N PRO A 335 -14.12 -15.99 -0.83
CA PRO A 335 -13.58 -15.63 0.47
C PRO A 335 -14.70 -15.29 1.45
N HIS A 336 -14.74 -15.96 2.59
CA HIS A 336 -15.79 -15.82 3.59
C HIS A 336 -15.24 -16.07 4.99
N THR A 337 -16.00 -15.66 6.01
CA THR A 337 -15.68 -15.88 7.42
C THR A 337 -16.79 -16.66 8.10
N GLY A 338 -16.44 -17.42 9.13
CA GLY A 338 -17.39 -18.17 9.94
C GLY A 338 -18.41 -17.29 10.66
N VAL A 339 -19.38 -17.93 11.29
CA VAL A 339 -20.43 -17.25 12.09
C VAL A 339 -19.98 -16.86 13.49
N SER A 340 -18.88 -17.43 13.99
CA SER A 340 -18.37 -17.15 15.34
C SER A 340 -16.85 -17.39 15.43
N ASN A 341 -16.19 -16.73 16.38
CA ASN A 341 -14.76 -16.92 16.70
C ASN A 341 -14.49 -17.84 17.90
N ILE A 342 -15.48 -18.63 18.34
CA ILE A 342 -15.37 -19.52 19.52
C ILE A 342 -15.24 -21.00 19.14
N ARG A 343 -15.10 -21.30 17.85
CA ARG A 343 -15.03 -22.65 17.30
C ARG A 343 -14.25 -22.67 16.00
#